data_AF-A0A933BGN4-F1
#
_entry.id   AF-A0A933BGN4-F1
#
_cell.length_a   1.000
_cell.length_b   1.000
_cell.length_c   1.000
_cell.angle_alpha   90.00
_cell.angle_beta   90.00
_cell.angle_gamma   90.00
#
_symmetry.space_group_name_H-M   'P 1'
#
loop_
_entity.id
_entity.type
_entity.pdbx_description
1 polymer ?
#
loop_
_entity_poly.entity_id
_entity_poly.type
_entity_poly.pdbx_seq_one_letter_code
_entity_poly.pdbx_strand_id
1 'polypeptide(L)'
;MEENVQREVETLKGMVLTWKRSYLGWAPSDGGGEFLAQEFLEEIESYVYPYVRRMSECDYLSGPEAKEFLDFCYNQVEVLRDALREAEGKELHKRGE
;
A
#
# COMPACT_ATOMS: atom_id res chain seq x y z
N MET A 1 -6.48 18.93 -12.67
CA MET A 1 -7.45 18.12 -11.90
C MET A 1 -8.47 19.03 -11.21
N GLU A 2 -9.75 18.66 -11.22
CA GLU A 2 -10.79 19.37 -10.45
C GLU A 2 -10.64 19.15 -8.94
N GLU A 3 -11.11 20.08 -8.11
CA GLU A 3 -10.91 20.04 -6.64
C GLU A 3 -11.59 18.85 -5.95
N ASN A 4 -12.77 18.44 -6.42
CA ASN A 4 -13.46 17.22 -6.00
C ASN A 4 -12.62 15.97 -6.31
N VAL A 5 -12.07 15.86 -7.53
CA VAL A 5 -11.22 14.74 -7.94
C VAL A 5 -9.93 14.70 -7.12
N GLN A 6 -9.32 15.86 -6.85
CA GLN A 6 -8.14 15.94 -6.00
C GLN A 6 -8.42 15.45 -4.58
N ARG A 7 -9.55 15.85 -3.97
CA ARG A 7 -9.97 15.36 -2.65
C ARG A 7 -10.22 13.86 -2.63
N GLU A 8 -10.81 13.32 -3.70
CA GLU A 8 -11.03 11.88 -3.85
C GLU A 8 -9.71 11.12 -3.88
N VAL A 9 -8.75 11.58 -4.69
CA VAL A 9 -7.40 11.01 -4.78
C VAL A 9 -6.71 11.02 -3.41
N GLU A 10 -6.73 12.14 -2.69
CA GLU A 10 -6.13 12.22 -1.35
C GLU A 10 -6.83 11.31 -0.33
N THR A 11 -8.15 11.15 -0.44
CA THR A 11 -8.92 10.22 0.39
C THR A 11 -8.46 8.78 0.16
N LEU A 12 -8.28 8.37 -1.09
CA LEU A 12 -7.77 7.04 -1.42
C LEU A 12 -6.34 6.82 -0.91
N LYS A 13 -5.45 7.82 -1.03
CA LYS A 13 -4.11 7.73 -0.44
C LYS A 13 -4.18 7.48 1.06
N GLY A 14 -5.05 8.22 1.76
CA GLY A 14 -5.28 8.04 3.19
C GLY A 14 -5.78 6.64 3.54
N MET A 15 -6.65 6.06 2.72
CA MET A 15 -7.16 4.70 2.91
C MET A 15 -6.04 3.65 2.75
N VAL A 16 -5.24 3.74 1.69
CA VAL A 16 -4.07 2.87 1.46
C VAL A 16 -3.07 2.96 2.62
N LEU A 17 -2.78 4.16 3.13
CA LEU A 17 -1.88 4.34 4.28
C LEU A 17 -2.46 3.75 5.57
N THR A 18 -3.79 3.80 5.74
CA THR A 18 -4.47 3.22 6.90
C THR A 18 -4.43 1.69 6.86
N TRP A 19 -4.66 1.10 5.69
CA TRP A 19 -4.50 -0.34 5.49
C TRP A 19 -3.06 -0.77 5.77
N LYS A 20 -2.06 -0.09 5.19
CA LYS A 20 -0.64 -0.38 5.47
C LYS A 20 -0.34 -0.42 6.97
N ARG A 21 -0.85 0.56 7.73
CA ARG A 21 -0.68 0.61 9.19
C ARG A 21 -1.32 -0.59 9.89
N SER A 22 -2.46 -1.06 9.39
CA SER A 22 -3.14 -2.23 9.93
C SER A 22 -2.32 -3.50 9.69
N TYR A 23 -1.80 -3.71 8.48
CA TYR A 23 -0.90 -4.84 8.18
C TYR A 23 0.38 -4.82 9.03
N LEU A 24 1.00 -3.64 9.25
CA LEU A 24 2.11 -3.53 10.19
C LEU A 24 1.73 -3.95 11.63
N GLY A 25 0.51 -3.63 12.06
CA GLY A 25 0.00 -4.03 13.38
C GLY A 25 -0.32 -5.53 13.49
N TRP A 26 -0.50 -6.22 12.37
CA TRP A 26 -0.72 -7.68 12.32
C TRP A 26 0.57 -8.49 12.19
N ALA A 27 1.71 -7.83 11.97
CA ALA A 27 3.00 -8.47 11.86
C ALA A 27 3.27 -9.36 13.09
N PRO A 28 3.54 -10.66 12.91
CA PRO A 28 3.90 -11.54 14.01
C PRO A 28 5.20 -11.07 14.66
N SER A 29 5.28 -11.17 15.99
CA SER A 29 6.49 -10.80 16.73
C SER A 29 7.63 -11.82 16.58
N ASP A 30 7.36 -13.01 16.04
CA ASP A 30 8.29 -14.14 15.91
C ASP A 30 8.80 -14.38 14.48
N GLY A 31 8.47 -13.47 13.54
CA GLY A 31 8.88 -13.55 12.14
C GLY A 31 7.80 -14.12 11.21
N GLY A 32 8.14 -14.30 9.93
CA GLY A 32 7.22 -14.88 8.95
C GLY A 32 6.09 -13.97 8.47
N GLY A 33 6.16 -12.66 8.72
CA GLY A 33 5.13 -11.69 8.30
C GLY A 33 5.17 -11.29 6.82
N GLU A 34 6.10 -11.79 6.01
CA GLU A 34 6.30 -11.35 4.62
C GLU A 34 5.03 -11.51 3.74
N PHE A 35 4.18 -12.50 4.03
CA PHE A 35 2.92 -12.71 3.31
C PHE A 35 1.94 -11.54 3.44
N LEU A 36 2.03 -10.76 4.52
CA LEU A 36 1.16 -9.58 4.75
C LEU A 36 1.38 -8.50 3.68
N ALA A 37 2.59 -8.40 3.13
CA ALA A 37 2.85 -7.48 2.01
C ALA A 37 2.15 -7.94 0.72
N GLN A 38 2.04 -9.25 0.52
CA GLN A 38 1.33 -9.83 -0.62
C GLN A 38 -0.19 -9.64 -0.48
N GLU A 39 -0.75 -9.89 0.70
CA GLU A 39 -2.18 -9.64 0.96
C GLU A 39 -2.54 -8.15 0.78
N PHE A 40 -1.67 -7.25 1.22
CA PHE A 40 -1.86 -5.82 1.00
C PHE A 40 -1.83 -5.42 -0.48
N LEU A 41 -0.94 -6.03 -1.28
CA LEU A 41 -0.91 -5.83 -2.73
C LEU A 41 -2.22 -6.30 -3.37
N GLU A 42 -2.71 -7.48 -3.01
CA GLU A 42 -3.95 -8.04 -3.53
C GLU A 42 -5.16 -7.16 -3.23
N GLU A 43 -5.18 -6.53 -2.05
CA GLU A 43 -6.23 -5.58 -1.66
C GLU A 43 -6.19 -4.30 -2.52
N ILE A 44 -4.99 -3.77 -2.80
CA ILE A 44 -4.81 -2.64 -3.72
C ILE A 44 -5.28 -3.01 -5.13
N GLU A 45 -4.86 -4.16 -5.65
CA GLU A 45 -5.22 -4.61 -7.00
C GLU A 45 -6.73 -4.90 -7.13
N SER A 46 -7.36 -5.38 -6.06
CA SER A 46 -8.78 -5.72 -6.06
C SER A 46 -9.70 -4.51 -5.94
N TYR A 47 -9.31 -3.51 -5.15
CA TYR A 47 -10.21 -2.39 -4.80
C TYR A 47 -9.76 -1.04 -5.35
N VAL A 48 -8.46 -0.75 -5.31
CA VAL A 48 -7.93 0.57 -5.66
C VAL A 48 -7.68 0.67 -7.16
N TYR A 49 -7.02 -0.33 -7.74
CA TYR A 49 -6.68 -0.33 -9.17
C TYR A 49 -7.91 -0.17 -10.09
N PRO A 50 -9.03 -0.91 -9.91
CA PRO A 50 -10.19 -0.76 -10.78
C PRO A 50 -10.83 0.62 -10.67
N TYR A 51 -10.78 1.24 -9.49
CA TYR A 51 -11.33 2.56 -9.27
C TYR A 51 -10.50 3.64 -9.97
N VAL A 52 -9.18 3.62 -9.81
CA VAL A 52 -8.25 4.53 -10.47
C VAL A 52 -8.30 4.38 -11.99
N ARG A 53 -8.37 3.14 -12.47
CA ARG A 53 -8.57 2.84 -13.89
C ARG A 53 -9.85 3.49 -14.41
N ARG A 54 -10.97 3.35 -13.70
CA ARG A 54 -12.25 3.96 -14.10
C ARG A 54 -12.20 5.49 -14.08
N MET A 55 -11.51 6.09 -13.11
CA MET A 55 -11.27 7.54 -13.09
C MET A 55 -10.48 8.01 -14.32
N SER A 56 -9.51 7.22 -14.78
CA SER A 56 -8.78 7.53 -16.01
C SER A 56 -9.61 7.32 -17.28
N GLU A 57 -10.39 6.24 -17.36
CA GLU A 57 -11.29 5.96 -18.49
C GLU A 57 -12.41 7.00 -18.65
N CYS A 58 -12.76 7.71 -17.57
CA CYS A 58 -13.74 8.79 -17.56
C CYS A 58 -13.09 10.20 -17.59
N ASP A 59 -11.80 10.30 -17.95
CA ASP A 59 -11.05 11.55 -18.08
C ASP A 59 -10.95 12.42 -16.80
N TYR A 60 -11.25 11.86 -15.62
CA TYR A 60 -11.04 12.54 -14.34
C TYR A 60 -9.54 12.58 -13.98
N LEU A 61 -8.80 11.55 -14.38
CA LEU A 61 -7.35 11.48 -14.27
C LEU A 61 -6.73 11.27 -15.64
N SER A 62 -5.71 12.07 -15.96
CA SER A 62 -4.84 11.77 -17.08
C SER A 62 -4.04 10.48 -16.83
N GLY A 63 -3.57 9.84 -17.91
CA GLY A 63 -2.72 8.66 -17.81
C GLY A 63 -1.52 8.85 -16.86
N PRO A 64 -0.77 9.97 -16.93
CA PRO A 64 0.30 10.27 -15.97
C PRO A 64 -0.17 10.38 -14.52
N GLU A 65 -1.28 11.06 -14.23
CA GLU A 65 -1.82 11.20 -12.86
C GLU A 65 -2.27 9.85 -12.29
N ALA A 66 -2.94 9.02 -13.10
CA ALA A 66 -3.32 7.67 -12.71
C ALA A 66 -2.10 6.79 -12.44
N LYS A 67 -1.05 6.89 -13.29
CA LYS A 67 0.21 6.17 -13.09
C LYS A 67 0.90 6.60 -11.81
N GLU A 68 1.03 7.91 -11.56
CA GLU A 68 1.65 8.45 -10.35
C GLU A 68 0.95 7.93 -9.09
N PHE A 69 -0.38 7.89 -9.10
CA PHE A 69 -1.15 7.35 -7.99
C PHE A 69 -0.91 5.85 -7.77
N LEU A 70 -0.88 5.05 -8.85
CA LEU A 70 -0.62 3.60 -8.74
C LEU A 70 0.82 3.33 -8.28
N ASP A 71 1.80 4.09 -8.80
CA ASP A 71 3.20 4.02 -8.35
C ASP A 71 3.29 4.32 -6.84
N PHE A 72 2.56 5.33 -6.35
CA PHE A 72 2.46 5.61 -4.91
C PHE A 72 1.94 4.39 -4.12
N CYS A 73 0.88 3.73 -4.60
CA CYS A 73 0.29 2.56 -3.95
C CYS A 73 1.26 1.39 -3.91
N TYR A 74 1.90 1.05 -5.02
CA TYR A 74 2.87 -0.05 -5.07
C TYR A 74 4.12 0.25 -4.23
N ASN A 75 4.56 1.51 -4.17
CA ASN A 75 5.63 1.90 -3.26
C ASN A 75 5.24 1.70 -1.77
N GLN A 76 3.96 1.84 -1.40
CA GLN A 76 3.52 1.52 -0.04
C GLN A 76 3.65 0.02 0.30
N VAL A 77 3.49 -0.86 -0.70
CA VAL A 77 3.70 -2.31 -0.55
C VAL A 77 5.18 -2.60 -0.30
N GLU A 78 6.09 -2.00 -1.07
CA GLU A 78 7.52 -2.17 -0.87
C GLU A 78 7.97 -1.65 0.51
N VAL A 79 7.50 -0.48 0.92
CA VAL A 79 7.77 0.06 2.27
C VAL A 79 7.27 -0.87 3.36
N LEU A 80 6.11 -1.50 3.19
CA LEU A 80 5.59 -2.50 4.13
C LEU A 80 6.50 -3.73 4.18
N ARG A 81 6.87 -4.26 3.02
CA ARG A 81 7.74 -5.43 2.88
C ARG A 81 9.08 -5.23 3.57
N ASP A 82 9.71 -4.08 3.35
CA ASP A 82 11.00 -3.75 3.97
C ASP A 82 10.86 -3.64 5.50
N ALA A 83 9.81 -2.98 5.99
CA ALA A 83 9.55 -2.87 7.42
C ALA A 83 9.33 -4.24 8.11
N LEU A 84 8.63 -5.16 7.43
CA LEU A 84 8.41 -6.52 7.93
C LEU A 84 9.71 -7.32 8.00
N ARG A 85 10.57 -7.21 6.98
CA ARG A 85 11.91 -7.85 6.95
C ARG A 85 12.83 -7.32 8.04
N GLU A 86 12.83 -6.00 8.24
CA GLU A 86 13.62 -5.39 9.32
C GLU A 86 13.17 -5.85 10.71
N ALA A 87 11.86 -6.00 10.90
CA ALA A 87 11.30 -6.51 12.16
C ALA A 87 11.75 -7.95 12.42
N GLU A 88 11.70 -8.82 11.40
CA GLU A 88 12.16 -10.20 11.49
C GLU A 88 13.67 -10.32 11.77
N GLY A 89 14.49 -9.54 11.08
CA GLY A 89 15.95 -9.53 11.29
C GLY A 89 16.36 -9.14 12.72
N LYS A 90 15.61 -8.24 13.37
CA LYS A 90 15.85 -7.83 14.76
C LYS A 90 15.52 -8.93 15.76
N GLU A 91 14.49 -9.72 15.51
CA GLU A 91 14.04 -10.79 16.42
C GLU A 91 14.93 -12.05 16.33
N LEU A 92 15.47 -12.34 15.15
CA LEU A 92 16.49 -13.38 14.98
C LEU A 92 17.78 -13.08 15.75
N HIS A 93 18.20 -11.80 15.82
CA HIS A 93 19.36 -11.40 16.60
C HIS A 93 19.14 -11.59 18.11
N LYS A 94 17.97 -11.21 18.65
CA LYS A 94 17.63 -11.38 20.07
C LYS A 94 17.54 -12.84 20.53
N ARG A 95 17.10 -13.77 19.67
CA ARG A 95 17.03 -15.20 20.02
C ARG A 95 18.39 -15.91 20.00
N GLY A 96 19.41 -15.29 19.41
CA GLY A 96 20.77 -15.83 19.32
C GLY A 96 21.71 -15.41 20.46
N GLU A 97 21.29 -14.47 21.31
CA GLU A 97 21.99 -14.02 22.53
C GLU A 97 21.46 -14.73 23.78
#